data_AF-A0A8H4SF97-F1
#
_entry.id   AF-A0A8H4SF97-F1
#
_cell.length_a   1.000
_cell.length_b   1.000
_cell.length_c   1.000
_cell.angle_alpha   90.00
_cell.angle_beta   90.00
_cell.angle_gamma   90.00
#
_symmetry.space_group_name_H-M   'P 1'
#
loop_
_entity.id
_entity.type
_entity.pdbx_description
1 polymer ?
#
loop_
_entity_poly.entity_id
_entity_poly.type
_entity_poly.pdbx_seq_one_letter_code
_entity_poly.pdbx_strand_id
1 'polypeptide(L)'
;MPPAPIYENPSTTASKPYFKKATANKDKEIHITEDAIEARSIQVVASNLELRKHHADGKEKWERANNRAFLQFVSTLGPEALSMVHHITNVREVYLELKDVYWNPSHIATYRRVKKFVNLPYKRGDPYIFVMRFNKALGNYTAFVGNMTPMQEPYHFKRAVPSNPRCRVFILNLTMNEEDPDLMDQVYQDFVLAVGVHQMFSRSL
;
A
#
# COMPACT_ATOMS: atom_id res chain seq x y z
N MET A 1 -1.83 18.56 7.41
CA MET A 1 -2.38 19.47 8.42
C MET A 1 -2.02 20.90 8.04
N PRO A 2 -2.91 21.90 8.18
CA PRO A 2 -2.55 23.31 8.03
C PRO A 2 -1.47 23.68 9.06
N PRO A 3 -0.47 24.50 8.69
CA PRO A 3 0.50 25.01 9.66
C PRO A 3 -0.18 25.98 10.63
N ALA A 4 0.32 26.02 11.87
CA ALA A 4 -0.18 26.97 12.86
C ALA A 4 0.04 28.42 12.39
N PRO A 5 -0.96 29.30 12.51
CA PRO A 5 -0.83 30.69 12.10
C PRO A 5 0.07 31.45 13.09
N ILE A 6 0.74 32.47 12.58
CA ILE A 6 1.53 33.40 13.37
C ILE A 6 0.61 34.55 13.78
N TYR A 7 0.50 34.80 15.09
CA TYR A 7 -0.32 35.88 15.63
C TYR A 7 0.52 37.14 15.90
N GLU A 8 -0.03 38.30 15.57
CA GLU A 8 0.58 39.57 15.95
C GLU A 8 0.30 39.90 17.43
N ASN A 9 1.24 40.54 18.12
CA ASN A 9 1.04 40.94 19.52
C ASN A 9 0.13 42.18 19.60
N PRO A 10 -1.06 42.09 20.24
CA PRO A 10 -2.00 43.20 20.30
C PRO A 10 -1.65 44.25 21.37
N SER A 11 -0.61 44.05 22.19
CA SER A 11 -0.28 45.00 23.25
C SER A 11 0.01 46.40 22.70
N THR A 12 -0.48 47.43 23.41
CA THR A 12 -0.23 48.83 23.09
C THR A 12 1.26 49.17 23.08
N THR A 13 2.06 48.46 23.87
CA THR A 13 3.53 48.53 23.86
C THR A 13 4.14 47.99 22.55
N ALA A 14 3.58 46.90 22.00
CA ALA A 14 4.01 46.33 20.72
C ALA A 14 3.49 47.13 19.51
N SER A 15 2.43 47.93 19.67
CA SER A 15 1.90 48.76 18.57
C SER A 15 2.63 50.10 18.38
N LYS A 16 3.19 50.68 19.46
CA LYS A 16 4.03 51.90 19.45
C LYS A 16 5.17 51.95 18.42
N PRO A 17 6.00 50.90 18.22
CA PRO A 17 7.14 50.97 17.29
C PRO A 17 6.75 51.08 15.81
N TYR A 18 5.54 50.69 15.40
CA TYR A 18 5.08 50.81 14.01
C TYR A 18 4.76 52.26 13.63
N PHE A 19 4.38 53.08 14.60
CA PHE A 19 4.18 54.51 14.41
C PHE A 19 5.49 55.31 14.48
N LYS A 20 6.53 54.80 15.16
CA LYS A 20 7.89 55.38 15.17
C LYS A 20 8.66 55.17 13.84
N LYS A 21 8.26 54.24 12.98
CA LYS A 21 8.83 54.09 11.62
C LYS A 21 8.23 55.07 10.60
N ALA A 22 7.07 55.66 10.88
CA ALA A 22 6.44 56.67 10.01
C ALA A 22 7.05 58.08 10.19
N THR A 23 7.78 58.32 11.28
CA THR A 23 8.39 59.63 11.61
C THR A 23 9.75 59.88 10.95
N ALA A 24 10.16 59.05 9.98
CA ALA A 24 11.39 59.30 9.20
C ALA A 24 11.17 60.30 8.03
N ASN A 25 9.92 60.65 7.69
CA ASN A 25 9.59 61.75 6.78
C ASN A 25 9.32 63.02 7.59
N LYS A 26 10.24 63.98 7.52
CA LYS A 26 10.34 65.15 8.41
C LYS A 26 9.28 66.26 8.24
N ASP A 27 8.24 66.07 7.43
CA ASP A 27 7.31 67.18 7.10
C ASP A 27 5.90 67.08 7.69
N LYS A 28 5.61 66.08 8.53
CA LYS A 28 4.37 66.06 9.34
C LYS A 28 4.67 65.49 10.72
N GLU A 29 4.55 66.33 11.74
CA GLU A 29 4.50 65.89 13.13
C GLU A 29 3.21 65.09 13.31
N ILE A 30 3.27 63.79 13.06
CA ILE A 30 2.15 62.89 13.30
C ILE A 30 2.06 62.75 14.82
N HIS A 31 1.17 63.52 15.45
CA HIS A 31 0.76 63.26 16.83
C HIS A 31 0.18 61.84 16.88
N ILE A 32 0.96 60.89 17.42
CA ILE A 32 0.50 59.53 17.66
C ILE A 32 -0.48 59.62 18.83
N THR A 33 -1.76 59.76 18.54
CA THR A 33 -2.81 59.82 19.55
C THR A 33 -2.97 58.45 20.21
N GLU A 34 -3.31 58.43 21.50
CA GLU A 34 -3.65 57.21 22.24
C GLU A 34 -4.76 56.43 21.52
N ASP A 35 -5.75 57.14 20.96
CA ASP A 35 -6.81 56.60 20.12
C ASP A 35 -6.29 55.81 18.90
N ALA A 36 -5.18 56.24 18.27
CA ALA A 36 -4.61 55.55 17.12
C ALA A 36 -3.87 54.26 17.53
N ILE A 37 -3.25 54.27 18.71
CA ILE A 37 -2.62 53.08 19.31
C ILE A 37 -3.68 52.06 19.71
N GLU A 38 -4.79 52.53 20.29
CA GLU A 38 -5.94 51.71 20.69
C GLU A 38 -6.67 51.14 19.48
N ALA A 39 -6.98 51.95 18.47
CA ALA A 39 -7.60 51.49 17.23
C ALA A 39 -6.77 50.40 16.53
N ARG A 40 -5.44 50.55 16.52
CA ARG A 40 -4.55 49.53 15.98
C ARG A 40 -4.51 48.26 16.82
N SER A 41 -4.52 48.38 18.15
CA SER A 41 -4.65 47.23 19.06
C SER A 41 -5.93 46.44 18.77
N ILE A 42 -7.07 47.13 18.64
CA ILE A 42 -8.37 46.54 18.29
C ILE A 42 -8.31 45.84 16.93
N GLN A 43 -7.68 46.47 15.93
CA GLN A 43 -7.52 45.87 14.59
C GLN A 43 -6.68 44.58 14.63
N VAL A 44 -5.58 44.56 15.39
CA VAL A 44 -4.73 43.36 15.56
C VAL A 44 -5.49 42.25 16.27
N VAL A 45 -6.28 42.57 17.30
CA VAL A 45 -7.16 41.60 17.97
C VAL A 45 -8.17 41.00 16.99
N ALA A 46 -8.83 41.84 16.19
CA ALA A 46 -9.80 41.39 15.19
C ALA A 46 -9.16 40.49 14.12
N SER A 47 -8.00 40.89 13.59
CA SER A 47 -7.26 40.11 12.58
C SER A 47 -6.78 38.76 13.13
N ASN A 48 -6.24 38.73 14.36
CA ASN A 48 -5.88 37.48 15.03
C ASN A 48 -7.09 36.57 15.26
N LEU A 49 -8.26 37.14 15.59
CA LEU A 49 -9.48 36.38 15.77
C LEU A 49 -9.94 35.74 14.44
N GLU A 50 -9.85 36.48 13.35
CA GLU A 50 -10.16 35.97 12.01
C GLU A 50 -9.19 34.86 11.57
N LEU A 51 -7.88 35.04 11.80
CA LEU A 51 -6.85 34.01 11.57
C LEU A 51 -7.13 32.73 12.36
N ARG A 52 -7.57 32.85 13.61
CA ARG A 52 -7.99 31.70 14.44
C ARG A 52 -9.17 30.96 13.83
N LYS A 53 -10.20 31.69 13.41
CA LYS A 53 -11.39 31.11 12.76
C LYS A 53 -11.01 30.39 11.48
N HIS A 54 -10.27 31.05 10.58
CA HIS A 54 -9.84 30.46 9.32
C HIS A 54 -8.96 29.22 9.52
N HIS A 55 -8.05 29.24 10.49
CA HIS A 55 -7.23 28.08 10.82
C HIS A 55 -8.07 26.92 11.39
N ALA A 56 -9.04 27.21 12.27
CA ALA A 56 -9.95 26.20 12.80
C ALA A 56 -10.77 25.53 11.68
N ASP A 57 -11.36 26.34 10.79
CA ASP A 57 -12.11 25.83 9.62
C ASP A 57 -11.21 24.99 8.70
N GLY A 58 -9.97 25.44 8.48
CA GLY A 58 -8.98 24.72 7.70
C GLY A 58 -8.59 23.39 8.33
N LYS A 59 -8.45 23.36 9.66
CA LYS A 59 -8.14 22.14 10.42
C LYS A 59 -9.28 21.15 10.33
N GLU A 60 -10.52 21.58 10.55
CA GLU A 60 -11.71 20.73 10.45
C GLU A 60 -11.88 20.15 9.03
N LYS A 61 -11.71 20.99 7.99
CA LYS A 61 -11.75 20.54 6.59
C LYS A 61 -10.66 19.51 6.30
N TRP A 62 -9.45 19.74 6.79
CA TRP A 62 -8.34 18.81 6.63
C TRP A 62 -8.60 17.48 7.36
N GLU A 63 -9.08 17.50 8.60
CA GLU A 63 -9.41 16.29 9.37
C GLU A 63 -10.52 15.49 8.68
N ARG A 64 -11.58 16.15 8.23
CA ARG A 64 -12.67 15.49 7.49
C ARG A 64 -12.16 14.83 6.19
N ALA A 65 -11.35 15.54 5.42
CA ALA A 65 -10.77 15.01 4.19
C ALA A 65 -9.79 13.85 4.47
N ASN A 66 -8.92 14.00 5.47
CA ASN A 66 -7.98 12.98 5.90
C ASN A 66 -8.70 11.71 6.36
N ASN A 67 -9.71 11.83 7.22
CA ASN A 67 -10.45 10.68 7.73
C ASN A 67 -11.18 9.93 6.61
N ARG A 68 -11.81 10.66 5.69
CA ARG A 68 -12.46 10.04 4.52
C ARG A 68 -11.45 9.31 3.64
N ALA A 69 -10.33 9.97 3.32
CA ALA A 69 -9.28 9.38 2.50
C ALA A 69 -8.63 8.17 3.19
N PHE A 70 -8.37 8.28 4.50
CA PHE A 70 -7.84 7.19 5.32
C PHE A 70 -8.76 5.98 5.27
N LEU A 71 -10.07 6.14 5.54
CA LEU A 71 -11.03 5.04 5.50
C LEU A 71 -11.10 4.36 4.12
N GLN A 72 -11.09 5.16 3.05
CA GLN A 72 -11.05 4.63 1.68
C GLN A 72 -9.74 3.92 1.35
N PHE A 73 -8.63 4.41 1.90
CA PHE A 73 -7.33 3.82 1.66
C PHE A 73 -7.18 2.50 2.40
N VAL A 74 -7.47 2.47 3.70
CA VAL A 74 -7.34 1.26 4.53
C VAL A 74 -8.31 0.15 4.12
N SER A 75 -9.47 0.49 3.54
CA SER A 75 -10.41 -0.52 3.03
C SER A 75 -9.89 -1.29 1.83
N THR A 76 -8.83 -0.81 1.17
CA THR A 76 -8.15 -1.51 0.05
C THR A 76 -6.97 -2.37 0.50
N LEU A 77 -6.57 -2.25 1.78
CA LEU A 77 -5.41 -2.95 2.30
C LEU A 77 -5.76 -4.38 2.72
N GLY A 78 -4.83 -5.30 2.45
CA GLY A 78 -4.87 -6.64 3.04
C GLY A 78 -4.55 -6.61 4.55
N PRO A 79 -4.85 -7.69 5.29
CA PRO A 79 -4.68 -7.76 6.74
C PRO A 79 -3.26 -7.41 7.22
N GLU A 80 -2.23 -7.87 6.51
CA GLU A 80 -0.83 -7.61 6.83
C GLU A 80 -0.50 -6.13 6.69
N ALA A 81 -0.86 -5.52 5.55
CA ALA A 81 -0.60 -4.10 5.30
C ALA A 81 -1.36 -3.21 6.28
N LEU A 82 -2.60 -3.58 6.62
CA LEU A 82 -3.41 -2.88 7.61
C LEU A 82 -2.78 -2.95 9.02
N SER A 83 -2.28 -4.14 9.41
CA SER A 83 -1.62 -4.34 10.70
C SER A 83 -0.39 -3.46 10.87
N MET A 84 0.40 -3.23 9.80
CA MET A 84 1.56 -2.34 9.89
C MET A 84 1.18 -0.89 10.23
N VAL A 85 0.08 -0.40 9.65
CA VAL A 85 -0.29 1.02 9.69
C VAL A 85 -1.47 1.34 10.60
N HIS A 86 -1.96 0.36 11.37
CA HIS A 86 -3.16 0.51 12.22
C HIS A 86 -3.05 1.63 13.26
N HIS A 87 -1.82 1.99 13.63
CA HIS A 87 -1.50 2.99 14.64
C HIS A 87 -1.45 4.43 14.09
N ILE A 88 -1.54 4.59 12.75
CA ILE A 88 -1.38 5.87 12.06
C ILE A 88 -2.76 6.36 11.62
N THR A 89 -3.05 7.64 11.84
CA THR A 89 -4.35 8.25 11.47
C THR A 89 -4.25 9.17 10.25
N ASN A 90 -3.04 9.58 9.89
CA ASN A 90 -2.77 10.43 8.74
C ASN A 90 -2.55 9.60 7.48
N VAL A 91 -3.43 9.76 6.49
CA VAL A 91 -3.37 8.97 5.24
C VAL A 91 -2.05 9.15 4.48
N ARG A 92 -1.42 10.32 4.57
CA ARG A 92 -0.13 10.58 3.91
C ARG A 92 0.99 9.80 4.55
N GLU A 93 1.00 9.70 5.88
CA GLU A 93 2.01 8.94 6.63
C GLU A 93 1.87 7.45 6.37
N VAL A 94 0.63 6.94 6.41
CA VAL A 94 0.31 5.57 5.99
C VAL A 94 0.86 5.27 4.60
N TYR A 95 0.58 6.15 3.62
CA TYR A 95 1.08 5.97 2.26
C TYR A 95 2.60 5.91 2.20
N LEU A 96 3.31 6.80 2.90
CA LEU A 96 4.76 6.84 2.89
C LEU A 96 5.38 5.58 3.49
N GLU A 97 4.81 5.09 4.60
CA GLU A 97 5.29 3.87 5.26
C GLU A 97 5.07 2.62 4.41
N LEU A 98 3.86 2.46 3.84
CA LEU A 98 3.60 1.36 2.91
C LEU A 98 4.46 1.45 1.66
N LYS A 99 4.71 2.67 1.15
CA LYS A 99 5.59 2.87 0.00
C LYS A 99 7.00 2.40 0.30
N ASP A 100 7.55 2.71 1.46
CA ASP A 100 8.91 2.29 1.82
C ASP A 100 9.05 0.76 1.83
N VAL A 101 8.06 0.08 2.41
CA VAL A 101 8.02 -1.39 2.49
C VAL A 101 7.78 -2.03 1.12
N TYR A 102 6.71 -1.63 0.43
CA TYR A 102 6.21 -2.35 -0.75
C TYR A 102 6.80 -1.87 -2.07
N TRP A 103 7.30 -0.63 -2.13
CA TRP A 103 7.94 -0.07 -3.33
C TRP A 103 9.44 -0.34 -3.40
N ASN A 104 9.98 -1.08 -2.43
CA ASN A 104 11.35 -1.56 -2.46
C ASN A 104 11.56 -2.48 -3.69
N PRO A 105 12.61 -2.24 -4.52
CA PRO A 105 12.92 -3.08 -5.68
C PRO A 105 12.98 -4.58 -5.36
N SER A 106 13.48 -4.94 -4.17
CA SER A 106 13.50 -6.32 -3.70
C SER A 106 12.09 -6.87 -3.52
N HIS A 107 11.19 -6.14 -2.86
CA HIS A 107 9.79 -6.55 -2.67
C HIS A 107 9.06 -6.69 -4.01
N ILE A 108 9.26 -5.77 -4.95
CA ILE A 108 8.70 -5.84 -6.31
C ILE A 108 9.22 -7.08 -7.05
N ALA A 109 10.52 -7.38 -6.94
CA ALA A 109 11.10 -8.58 -7.54
C ALA A 109 10.49 -9.86 -6.94
N THR A 110 10.31 -9.91 -5.62
CA THR A 110 9.64 -11.01 -4.92
C THR A 110 8.22 -11.20 -5.42
N TYR A 111 7.42 -10.14 -5.42
CA TYR A 111 6.05 -10.18 -5.91
C TYR A 111 5.98 -10.69 -7.35
N ARG A 112 6.89 -10.25 -8.23
CA ARG A 112 6.95 -10.76 -9.61
C ARG A 112 7.26 -12.26 -9.68
N ARG A 113 8.18 -12.77 -8.84
CA ARG A 113 8.50 -14.20 -8.77
C ARG A 113 7.30 -15.02 -8.28
N VAL A 114 6.67 -14.60 -7.18
CA VAL A 114 5.45 -15.21 -6.63
C VAL A 114 4.35 -15.22 -7.70
N LYS A 115 4.10 -14.07 -8.33
CA LYS A 115 3.10 -13.94 -9.39
C LYS A 115 3.39 -14.84 -10.59
N LYS A 116 4.66 -15.00 -10.98
CA LYS A 116 5.07 -15.91 -12.06
C LYS A 116 4.81 -17.37 -11.71
N PHE A 117 5.09 -17.77 -10.47
CA PHE A 117 4.83 -19.12 -9.98
C PHE A 117 3.33 -19.41 -9.90
N VAL A 118 2.56 -18.57 -9.20
CA VAL A 118 1.12 -18.75 -9.00
C VAL A 118 0.32 -18.71 -10.31
N ASN A 119 0.80 -17.95 -11.31
CA ASN A 119 0.17 -17.86 -12.63
C ASN A 119 0.89 -18.72 -13.69
N LEU A 120 1.50 -19.83 -13.31
CA LEU A 120 2.09 -20.78 -14.28
C LEU A 120 1.05 -21.84 -14.68
N PRO A 121 0.29 -21.67 -15.79
CA PRO A 121 -0.66 -22.68 -16.21
C PRO A 121 0.00 -23.81 -17.02
N TYR A 122 -0.51 -25.02 -16.83
CA TYR A 122 -0.45 -26.07 -17.84
C TYR A 122 -1.53 -25.82 -18.90
N LYS A 123 -1.11 -25.60 -20.14
CA LYS A 123 -2.02 -25.36 -21.27
C LYS A 123 -2.15 -26.60 -22.15
N ARG A 124 -1.10 -26.94 -22.89
CA ARG A 124 -0.99 -28.09 -23.81
C ARG A 124 0.51 -28.35 -24.04
N GLY A 125 0.88 -29.58 -24.36
CA GLY A 125 2.27 -29.96 -24.61
C GLY A 125 2.75 -31.02 -23.62
N ASP A 126 4.03 -31.32 -23.65
CA ASP A 126 4.60 -32.40 -22.84
C ASP A 126 4.38 -32.16 -21.33
N PRO A 127 3.68 -33.07 -20.61
CA PRO A 127 3.47 -32.93 -19.17
C PRO A 127 4.79 -32.98 -18.37
N TYR A 128 5.80 -33.70 -18.85
CA TYR A 128 7.12 -33.74 -18.21
C TYR A 128 7.80 -32.37 -18.26
N ILE A 129 7.78 -31.72 -19.43
CA ILE A 129 8.31 -30.36 -19.58
C ILE A 129 7.55 -29.37 -18.68
N PHE A 130 6.24 -29.56 -18.50
CA PHE A 130 5.49 -28.75 -17.55
C PHE A 130 5.96 -28.93 -16.10
N VAL A 131 6.07 -30.18 -15.62
CA VAL A 131 6.57 -30.48 -14.26
C VAL A 131 7.97 -29.88 -14.06
N MET A 132 8.87 -30.02 -15.03
CA MET A 132 10.20 -29.42 -14.97
C MET A 132 10.15 -27.89 -14.82
N ARG A 133 9.28 -27.20 -15.57
CA ARG A 133 9.09 -25.74 -15.43
C ARG A 133 8.45 -25.36 -14.10
N PHE A 134 7.52 -26.17 -13.61
CA PHE A 134 6.87 -25.97 -12.32
C PHE A 134 7.90 -26.08 -11.19
N ASN A 135 8.69 -27.14 -11.15
CA ASN A 135 9.77 -27.34 -10.17
C ASN A 135 10.82 -26.22 -10.23
N LYS A 136 11.17 -25.77 -11.45
CA LYS A 136 12.05 -24.60 -11.60
C LYS A 136 11.43 -23.33 -11.02
N ALA A 137 10.13 -23.10 -11.21
CA ALA A 137 9.44 -21.93 -10.67
C ALA A 137 9.29 -22.03 -9.14
N LEU A 138 9.02 -23.22 -8.62
CA LEU A 138 8.97 -23.55 -7.20
C LEU A 138 10.33 -23.30 -6.53
N GLY A 139 11.44 -23.80 -7.10
CA GLY A 139 12.78 -23.55 -6.57
C GLY A 139 13.15 -22.07 -6.52
N ASN A 140 12.74 -21.28 -7.52
CA ASN A 140 12.93 -19.83 -7.49
C ASN A 140 12.08 -19.13 -6.41
N TYR A 141 10.91 -19.70 -6.09
CA TYR A 141 10.06 -19.21 -5.00
C TYR A 141 10.68 -19.56 -3.65
N THR A 142 11.04 -20.82 -3.42
CA THR A 142 11.52 -21.31 -2.11
C THR A 142 12.88 -20.74 -1.74
N ALA A 143 13.75 -20.50 -2.73
CA ALA A 143 15.03 -19.81 -2.52
C ALA A 143 14.87 -18.38 -1.96
N PHE A 144 13.68 -17.77 -2.08
CA PHE A 144 13.45 -16.40 -1.65
C PHE A 144 12.44 -16.27 -0.51
N VAL A 145 11.34 -17.04 -0.56
CA VAL A 145 10.25 -16.98 0.43
C VAL A 145 10.44 -18.01 1.55
N GLY A 146 11.31 -19.00 1.35
CA GLY A 146 11.49 -20.13 2.24
C GLY A 146 10.67 -21.35 1.81
N ASN A 147 10.79 -22.41 2.60
CA ASN A 147 10.11 -23.67 2.31
C ASN A 147 8.59 -23.52 2.45
N MET A 148 7.87 -24.16 1.53
CA MET A 148 6.42 -24.28 1.62
C MET A 148 6.02 -25.27 2.70
N THR A 149 4.81 -25.11 3.23
CA THR A 149 4.18 -26.19 3.99
C THR A 149 3.84 -27.34 3.04
N PRO A 150 3.77 -28.60 3.52
CA PRO A 150 3.53 -29.78 2.68
C PRO A 150 2.30 -29.66 1.76
N MET A 151 1.27 -28.91 2.17
CA MET A 151 0.02 -28.75 1.42
C MET A 151 -0.01 -27.57 0.44
N GLN A 152 0.95 -26.64 0.52
CA GLN A 152 1.00 -25.49 -0.37
C GLN A 152 1.42 -25.88 -1.79
N GLU A 153 2.41 -26.76 -1.94
CA GLU A 153 2.88 -27.22 -3.24
C GLU A 153 1.79 -28.00 -4.02
N PRO A 154 1.10 -29.01 -3.43
CA PRO A 154 -0.03 -29.67 -4.07
C PRO A 154 -1.15 -28.69 -4.46
N TYR A 155 -1.45 -27.71 -3.60
CA TYR A 155 -2.45 -26.68 -3.87
C TYR A 155 -2.09 -25.85 -5.11
N HIS A 156 -0.84 -25.37 -5.18
CA HIS A 156 -0.36 -24.59 -6.32
C HIS A 156 -0.30 -25.42 -7.60
N PHE A 157 0.09 -26.70 -7.51
CA PHE A 157 0.10 -27.60 -8.65
C PHE A 157 -1.32 -27.85 -9.20
N LYS A 158 -2.28 -28.17 -8.32
CA LYS A 158 -3.71 -28.33 -8.67
C LYS A 158 -4.27 -27.09 -9.36
N ARG A 159 -3.87 -25.89 -8.92
CA ARG A 159 -4.29 -24.62 -9.52
C ARG A 159 -3.62 -24.32 -10.86
N ALA A 160 -2.45 -24.90 -11.12
CA ALA A 160 -1.73 -24.76 -12.37
C ALA A 160 -2.31 -25.62 -13.51
N VAL A 161 -2.96 -26.75 -13.20
CA VAL A 161 -3.46 -27.73 -14.19
C VAL A 161 -4.96 -27.69 -14.61
N PRO A 162 -5.87 -26.88 -14.02
CA PRO A 162 -7.32 -27.10 -14.16
C PRO A 162 -7.90 -26.63 -15.49
N SER A 163 -7.18 -25.79 -16.25
CA SER A 163 -7.67 -25.24 -17.52
C SER A 163 -7.61 -26.23 -18.69
N ASN A 164 -7.06 -27.43 -18.50
CA ASN A 164 -6.96 -28.43 -19.56
C ASN A 164 -7.96 -29.58 -19.31
N PRO A 165 -8.91 -29.84 -20.23
CA PRO A 165 -9.86 -30.96 -20.12
C PRO A 165 -9.18 -32.32 -19.88
N ARG A 166 -7.95 -32.51 -20.38
CA ARG A 166 -7.15 -33.73 -20.19
C ARG A 166 -6.63 -33.92 -18.77
N CYS A 167 -6.54 -32.84 -18.00
CA CYS A 167 -6.15 -32.87 -16.60
C CYS A 167 -7.33 -33.16 -15.67
N ARG A 168 -8.57 -33.14 -16.18
CA ARG A 168 -9.76 -33.41 -15.38
C ARG A 168 -9.73 -34.82 -14.78
N VAL A 169 -9.30 -35.82 -15.57
CA VAL A 169 -9.17 -37.22 -15.12
C VAL A 169 -8.12 -37.34 -14.01
N PHE A 170 -6.96 -36.71 -14.20
CA PHE A 170 -5.91 -36.65 -13.19
C PHE A 170 -6.43 -36.03 -11.87
N ILE A 171 -7.07 -34.86 -11.93
CA ILE A 171 -7.56 -34.17 -10.73
C ILE A 171 -8.60 -35.01 -9.98
N LEU A 172 -9.50 -35.69 -10.70
CA LEU A 172 -10.55 -36.52 -10.10
C LEU A 172 -9.99 -37.78 -9.41
N ASN A 173 -8.89 -38.31 -9.92
CA ASN A 173 -8.26 -39.54 -9.40
C ASN A 173 -7.10 -39.26 -8.44
N LEU A 174 -6.80 -37.99 -8.14
CA LEU A 174 -5.66 -37.63 -7.31
C LEU A 174 -5.94 -37.93 -5.83
N THR A 175 -5.38 -39.02 -5.33
CA THR A 175 -5.32 -39.34 -3.90
C THR A 175 -4.07 -38.73 -3.29
N MET A 176 -4.22 -37.90 -2.25
CA MET A 176 -3.10 -37.29 -1.54
C MET A 176 -3.02 -37.90 -0.15
N ASN A 177 -1.87 -38.50 0.16
CA ASN A 177 -1.54 -38.87 1.53
C ASN A 177 -0.69 -37.75 2.14
N GLU A 178 -1.27 -36.96 3.05
CA GLU A 178 -0.59 -35.80 3.64
C GLU A 178 0.57 -36.18 4.56
N GLU A 179 0.62 -37.44 5.01
CA GLU A 179 1.68 -38.00 5.85
C GLU A 179 2.87 -38.54 5.04
N ASP A 180 2.75 -38.59 3.71
CA ASP A 180 3.81 -39.09 2.82
C ASP A 180 4.88 -38.00 2.57
N PRO A 181 6.15 -38.22 2.97
CA PRO A 181 7.23 -37.27 2.71
C PRO A 181 7.51 -37.07 1.20
N ASP A 182 7.17 -38.04 0.36
CA ASP A 182 7.42 -38.04 -1.08
C ASP A 182 6.15 -37.77 -1.91
N LEU A 183 5.09 -37.26 -1.26
CA LEU A 183 3.78 -36.99 -1.86
C LEU A 183 3.86 -36.34 -3.24
N MET A 184 4.68 -35.29 -3.37
CA MET A 184 4.73 -34.52 -4.62
C MET A 184 5.40 -35.27 -5.76
N ASP A 185 6.38 -36.12 -5.48
CA ASP A 185 7.02 -36.95 -6.51
C ASP A 185 6.00 -37.92 -7.11
N GLN A 186 5.15 -38.52 -6.27
CA GLN A 186 4.04 -39.36 -6.73
C GLN A 186 3.03 -38.54 -7.57
N VAL A 187 2.61 -37.37 -7.06
CA VAL A 187 1.68 -36.46 -7.76
C VAL A 187 2.21 -36.06 -9.15
N TYR A 188 3.51 -35.79 -9.26
CA TYR A 188 4.15 -35.45 -10.53
C TYR A 188 4.17 -36.64 -11.50
N GLN A 189 4.51 -37.83 -11.02
CA GLN A 189 4.50 -39.05 -11.83
C GLN A 189 3.09 -39.38 -12.34
N ASP A 190 2.09 -39.34 -11.45
CA ASP A 190 0.69 -39.59 -11.79
C ASP A 190 0.17 -38.61 -12.84
N PHE A 191 0.56 -37.33 -12.72
CA PHE A 191 0.23 -36.32 -13.72
C PHE A 191 0.83 -36.64 -15.09
N VAL A 192 2.11 -36.99 -15.14
CA VAL A 192 2.81 -37.32 -16.39
C VAL A 192 2.21 -38.55 -17.03
N LEU A 193 1.88 -39.59 -16.26
CA LEU A 193 1.23 -40.80 -16.76
C LEU A 193 -0.17 -40.49 -17.28
N ALA A 194 -1.05 -39.90 -16.46
CA ALA A 194 -2.43 -39.64 -16.83
C ALA A 194 -2.56 -38.73 -18.07
N VAL A 195 -1.75 -37.67 -18.15
CA VAL A 195 -1.84 -36.68 -19.22
C VAL A 195 -1.00 -37.07 -20.45
N GLY A 196 0.12 -37.78 -20.24
CA GLY A 196 0.99 -38.28 -21.30
C GLY A 196 0.35 -39.43 -22.09
N VAL A 197 -0.29 -40.37 -21.39
CA VAL A 197 -1.04 -41.47 -22.01
C VAL A 197 -2.19 -40.93 -22.88
N HIS A 198 -2.94 -39.94 -22.38
CA HIS A 198 -3.97 -39.26 -23.19
C HIS A 198 -3.42 -38.55 -24.42
N GLN A 199 -2.16 -38.09 -24.43
CA GLN A 199 -1.54 -37.50 -25.61
C GLN A 199 -1.23 -38.52 -26.71
N MET A 200 -0.80 -39.73 -26.33
CA MET A 200 -0.51 -40.79 -27.30
C MET A 200 -1.79 -41.22 -28.02
N PHE A 201 -2.89 -41.44 -27.30
CA PHE A 201 -4.17 -41.83 -27.90
C PHE A 201 -4.87 -40.72 -28.70
N SER A 202 -4.53 -39.44 -28.46
CA SER A 202 -5.09 -38.31 -29.22
C SER A 202 -4.35 -38.01 -30.54
N ARG A 203 -3.19 -38.62 -30.80
CA ARG A 203 -2.40 -38.44 -32.04
C ARG A 203 -2.65 -39.53 -33.08
N SER A 204 -3.38 -40.57 -32.72
CA SER A 204 -3.68 -41.75 -33.53
C SER A 204 -5.08 -41.70 -34.18
N LEU A 205 -5.71 -40.53 -34.25
CA LEU A 205 -6.98 -40.26 -34.93
C LEU A 205 -6.81 -39.07 -35.87
#